data_AF-A0A179DDF3-F1
#
_entry.id   AF-A0A179DDF3-F1
#
_cell.length_a   1.000
_cell.length_b   1.000
_cell.length_c   1.000
_cell.angle_alpha   90.00
_cell.angle_beta   90.00
_cell.angle_gamma   90.00
#
_symmetry.space_group_name_H-M   'P 1'
#
loop_
_entity.id
_entity.type
_entity.pdbx_description
1 polymer ?
#
loop_
_entity_poly.entity_id
_entity_poly.type
_entity_poly.pdbx_seq_one_letter_code
_entity_poly.pdbx_strand_id
1 'polypeptide(L)'
;MHYQGYKNMNIKTIQKQITTLVLLVILIVSFSSCSEKLSPEMQKLSNQRELLKLNTELNNLNISLETELSKVNDLVRDVKEANDEASKSADEAKSLSDELAEKPRDSKLASKVEQASRRATKDAKQAEKFNSKLGDTNDNVKEYQDEISNVKSKLEALQTKIEFVPSEKE
;
A
#
# COMPACT_ATOMS: atom_id res chain seq x y z
N MET A 1 -49.54 32.79 -29.22
CA MET A 1 -48.76 31.55 -29.44
C MET A 1 -49.58 30.38 -28.92
N HIS A 2 -50.21 29.65 -29.84
CA HIS A 2 -51.20 28.62 -29.57
C HIS A 2 -50.52 27.27 -29.28
N TYR A 3 -50.68 26.75 -28.06
CA TYR A 3 -50.62 25.32 -27.78
C TYR A 3 -52.06 24.84 -27.59
N GLN A 4 -52.70 24.42 -28.67
CA GLN A 4 -54.01 23.76 -28.65
C GLN A 4 -53.94 22.66 -29.71
N GLY A 5 -53.61 21.43 -29.29
CA GLY A 5 -53.34 20.33 -30.21
C GLY A 5 -53.58 18.94 -29.64
N TYR A 6 -54.49 18.78 -28.67
CA TYR A 6 -54.97 17.45 -28.26
C TYR A 6 -56.46 17.53 -27.90
N LYS A 7 -57.32 17.79 -28.89
CA LYS A 7 -58.75 17.52 -28.77
C LYS A 7 -59.17 16.60 -29.91
N ASN A 8 -59.81 15.49 -29.53
CA ASN A 8 -60.43 14.46 -30.38
C ASN A 8 -59.50 13.43 -31.02
N MET A 9 -58.72 12.70 -30.20
CA MET A 9 -58.22 11.38 -30.60
C MET A 9 -59.04 10.29 -29.92
N ASN A 10 -59.57 9.36 -30.72
CA ASN A 10 -60.35 8.22 -30.26
C ASN A 10 -59.50 7.37 -29.31
N ILE A 11 -60.05 6.98 -28.15
CA ILE A 11 -59.38 6.20 -27.11
C ILE A 11 -58.72 4.94 -27.70
N LYS A 12 -59.33 4.32 -28.73
CA LYS A 12 -58.75 3.16 -29.43
C LYS A 12 -57.49 3.51 -30.22
N THR A 13 -57.40 4.71 -30.79
CA THR A 13 -56.23 5.20 -31.53
C THR A 13 -55.09 5.56 -30.58
N ILE A 14 -55.40 6.14 -29.42
CA ILE A 14 -54.42 6.42 -28.35
C ILE A 14 -53.85 5.11 -27.80
N GLN A 15 -54.71 4.14 -27.48
CA GLN A 15 -54.30 2.81 -27.03
C GLN A 15 -53.41 2.10 -28.06
N LYS A 16 -53.75 2.17 -29.36
CA LYS A 16 -52.94 1.59 -30.44
C LYS A 16 -51.57 2.26 -30.58
N GLN A 17 -51.49 3.59 -30.46
CA GLN A 17 -50.22 4.31 -30.51
C GLN A 17 -49.35 4.02 -29.28
N ILE A 18 -49.93 3.99 -28.07
CA ILE A 18 -49.20 3.60 -26.84
C ILE A 18 -48.69 2.16 -26.96
N THR A 19 -49.52 1.22 -27.42
CA THR A 19 -49.11 -0.18 -27.62
C THR A 19 -47.99 -0.31 -28.64
N THR A 20 -48.03 0.48 -29.72
CA THR A 20 -46.97 0.51 -30.75
C THR A 20 -45.67 1.09 -30.20
N LEU A 21 -45.74 2.16 -29.39
CA LEU A 21 -44.58 2.78 -28.75
C LEU A 21 -43.92 1.86 -27.72
N VAL A 22 -44.72 1.14 -26.92
CA VAL A 22 -44.24 0.15 -25.94
C VAL A 22 -43.55 -1.03 -26.65
N LEU A 23 -44.11 -1.53 -27.75
CA LEU A 23 -43.49 -2.57 -28.58
C LEU A 23 -42.15 -2.13 -29.18
N LEU A 24 -42.04 -0.87 -29.60
CA LEU A 24 -40.84 -0.32 -30.21
C LEU A 24 -39.73 -0.10 -29.17
N VAL A 25 -40.08 0.30 -27.94
CA VAL A 25 -39.13 0.40 -26.81
C VAL A 25 -38.62 -0.99 -26.41
N ILE A 26 -39.47 -2.01 -26.32
CA ILE A 26 -39.06 -3.40 -25.99
C ILE A 26 -38.10 -3.98 -27.04
N LEU A 27 -38.29 -3.63 -28.32
CA LEU A 27 -37.39 -4.01 -29.42
C LEU A 27 -36.00 -3.36 -29.31
N ILE A 28 -35.90 -2.15 -28.77
CA ILE A 28 -34.62 -1.45 -28.59
C ILE A 28 -33.82 -2.03 -27.41
N VAL A 29 -34.48 -2.44 -26.31
CA VAL A 29 -33.81 -3.08 -25.16
C VAL A 29 -33.30 -4.49 -25.52
N SER A 30 -33.86 -5.12 -26.56
CA SER A 30 -33.48 -6.46 -27.00
C SER A 30 -32.14 -6.52 -27.76
N PHE A 31 -31.55 -5.39 -28.14
CA PHE A 31 -30.21 -5.33 -28.76
C PHE A 31 -29.07 -5.08 -27.76
N SER A 32 -29.37 -4.93 -26.46
CA SER A 32 -28.36 -4.66 -25.43
C SER A 32 -27.75 -5.93 -24.81
N SER A 33 -28.00 -7.12 -25.37
CA SER A 33 -27.49 -8.40 -24.87
C SER A 33 -26.41 -9.03 -25.75
N CYS A 34 -25.66 -8.22 -26.51
CA CYS A 34 -24.38 -8.66 -27.05
C CYS A 34 -23.35 -8.63 -25.91
N SER A 35 -23.31 -9.71 -25.12
CA SER A 35 -22.15 -9.98 -24.28
C SER A 35 -20.98 -10.15 -25.23
N GLU A 36 -20.12 -9.14 -25.33
CA GLU A 36 -18.89 -9.19 -26.11
C GLU A 36 -17.99 -10.28 -25.52
N LYS A 37 -18.21 -11.52 -25.94
CA LYS A 37 -17.25 -12.60 -25.76
C LYS A 37 -16.02 -12.21 -26.57
N LEU A 38 -15.00 -11.69 -25.88
CA LEU A 38 -13.67 -11.46 -26.45
C LEU A 38 -13.23 -12.73 -27.17
N SER A 39 -12.70 -12.59 -28.40
CA SER A 39 -12.16 -13.72 -29.15
C SER A 39 -11.09 -14.43 -28.31
N PRO A 40 -10.87 -15.75 -28.49
CA PRO A 40 -9.83 -16.48 -27.78
C PRO A 40 -8.44 -15.82 -27.89
N GLU A 41 -8.12 -15.24 -29.05
CA GLU A 41 -6.88 -14.47 -29.25
C GLU A 41 -6.82 -13.18 -28.42
N MET A 42 -7.92 -12.44 -28.33
CA MET A 42 -7.99 -11.23 -27.49
C MET A 42 -7.86 -11.55 -26.00
N GLN A 43 -8.45 -12.66 -25.54
CA GLN A 43 -8.27 -13.14 -24.17
C GLN A 43 -6.82 -13.55 -23.89
N LYS A 44 -6.19 -14.27 -24.82
CA LYS A 44 -4.77 -14.63 -24.73
C LYS A 44 -3.87 -13.41 -24.63
N LEU A 45 -4.07 -12.41 -25.49
CA LEU A 45 -3.30 -11.16 -25.48
C LEU A 45 -3.53 -10.36 -24.18
N SER A 46 -4.77 -10.31 -23.69
CA SER A 46 -5.09 -9.68 -22.40
C SER A 46 -4.36 -10.36 -21.24
N ASN A 47 -4.40 -11.69 -21.17
CA ASN A 47 -3.71 -12.46 -20.14
C ASN A 47 -2.18 -12.30 -20.23
N GLN A 48 -1.60 -12.28 -21.44
CA GLN A 48 -0.17 -12.00 -21.64
C GLN A 48 0.21 -10.59 -21.16
N ARG A 49 -0.63 -9.58 -21.44
CA ARG A 49 -0.41 -8.21 -20.97
C ARG A 49 -0.46 -8.12 -19.45
N GLU A 50 -1.44 -8.78 -18.83
CA GLU A 50 -1.56 -8.84 -17.37
C GLU A 50 -0.36 -9.55 -16.74
N LEU A 51 0.12 -10.64 -17.35
CA LEU A 51 1.31 -11.37 -16.92
C LEU A 51 2.56 -10.48 -16.96
N LEU A 52 2.75 -9.71 -18.04
CA LEU A 52 3.86 -8.76 -18.15
C LEU A 52 3.77 -7.66 -17.09
N LYS A 53 2.57 -7.15 -16.81
CA LYS A 53 2.35 -6.13 -15.77
C LYS A 53 2.69 -6.69 -14.38
N LEU A 54 2.18 -7.87 -14.04
CA LEU A 54 2.43 -8.51 -12.74
C LEU A 54 3.91 -8.87 -12.55
N ASN A 55 4.61 -9.33 -13.61
CA ASN A 55 6.06 -9.55 -13.54
C ASN A 55 6.86 -8.25 -13.35
N THR A 56 6.42 -7.15 -13.98
CA THR A 56 7.05 -5.83 -13.78
C THR A 56 6.84 -5.36 -12.35
N GLU A 57 5.63 -5.50 -11.83
CA GLU A 57 5.28 -5.20 -10.43
C GLU A 57 6.12 -6.03 -9.46
N LEU A 58 6.21 -7.35 -9.68
CA LEU A 58 7.04 -8.25 -8.88
C LEU A 58 8.51 -7.81 -8.84
N ASN A 59 9.09 -7.43 -9.99
CA ASN A 59 10.46 -6.94 -10.05
C ASN A 59 10.64 -5.63 -9.26
N ASN A 60 9.71 -4.69 -9.39
CA ASN A 60 9.77 -3.42 -8.65
C ASN A 60 9.64 -3.65 -7.14
N LEU A 61 8.77 -4.56 -6.71
CA LEU A 61 8.63 -4.94 -5.30
C LEU A 61 9.91 -5.60 -4.77
N ASN A 62 10.53 -6.50 -5.53
CA ASN A 62 11.80 -7.12 -5.14
C ASN A 62 12.93 -6.08 -5.00
N ILE A 63 13.01 -5.10 -5.91
CA ILE A 63 13.99 -4.00 -5.80
C ILE A 63 13.73 -3.16 -4.55
N SER A 64 12.46 -2.86 -4.26
CA SER A 64 12.06 -2.08 -3.08
C SER A 64 12.38 -2.84 -1.79
N LEU A 65 12.07 -4.13 -1.74
CA LEU A 65 12.43 -5.02 -0.64
C LEU A 65 13.94 -5.02 -0.38
N GLU A 66 14.76 -5.20 -1.43
CA GLU A 66 16.21 -5.19 -1.29
C GLU A 66 16.74 -3.83 -0.81
N THR A 67 16.11 -2.74 -1.28
CA THR A 67 16.43 -1.38 -0.82
C THR A 67 16.14 -1.23 0.67
N GLU A 68 14.99 -1.69 1.15
CA GLU A 68 14.66 -1.64 2.59
C GLU A 68 15.58 -2.57 3.40
N LEU A 69 15.90 -3.77 2.92
CA LEU A 69 16.85 -4.68 3.59
C LEU A 69 18.25 -4.05 3.73
N SER A 70 18.71 -3.31 2.71
CA SER A 70 19.94 -2.52 2.82
C SER A 70 19.84 -1.46 3.91
N LYS A 71 18.71 -0.74 4.00
CA LYS A 71 18.48 0.25 5.06
C LYS A 71 18.44 -0.41 6.45
N VAL A 72 17.85 -1.59 6.59
CA VAL A 72 17.86 -2.36 7.85
C VAL A 72 19.30 -2.61 8.29
N ASN A 73 20.16 -3.09 7.39
CA ASN A 73 21.56 -3.37 7.71
C ASN A 73 22.30 -2.11 8.20
N ASP A 74 22.10 -0.97 7.54
CA ASP A 74 22.70 0.30 7.96
C ASP A 74 22.15 0.76 9.32
N LEU A 75 20.83 0.71 9.50
CA LEU A 75 20.16 1.15 10.74
C LEU A 75 20.49 0.27 11.94
N VAL A 76 20.74 -1.03 11.76
CA VAL A 76 21.16 -1.93 12.85
C VAL A 76 22.45 -1.43 13.49
N ARG A 77 23.41 -0.95 12.68
CA ARG A 77 24.65 -0.39 13.20
C ARG A 77 24.39 0.93 13.93
N ASP A 78 23.61 1.84 13.34
CA ASP A 78 23.31 3.15 13.92
C ASP A 78 22.53 3.02 15.25
N VAL A 79 21.59 2.07 15.31
CA VAL A 79 20.86 1.72 16.54
C VAL A 79 21.82 1.24 17.62
N LYS A 80 22.75 0.35 17.27
CA LYS A 80 23.73 -0.16 18.22
C LYS A 80 24.60 0.97 18.77
N GLU A 81 25.15 1.81 17.90
CA GLU A 81 26.01 2.93 18.29
C GLU A 81 25.26 3.92 19.20
N ALA A 82 24.04 4.32 18.81
CA ALA A 82 23.25 5.25 19.59
C ALA A 82 22.82 4.67 20.95
N ASN A 83 22.49 3.37 21.02
CA ASN A 83 22.18 2.71 22.28
C ASN A 83 23.43 2.62 23.19
N ASP A 84 24.60 2.31 22.62
CA ASP A 84 25.87 2.28 23.37
C ASP A 84 26.21 3.68 23.93
N GLU A 85 26.04 4.74 23.13
CA GLU A 85 26.25 6.13 23.56
C GLU A 85 25.27 6.53 24.67
N ALA A 86 23.98 6.24 24.49
CA ALA A 86 22.95 6.51 25.49
C ALA A 86 23.24 5.79 26.82
N SER A 87 23.71 4.54 26.77
CA SER A 87 24.11 3.81 27.97
C SER A 87 25.30 4.49 28.66
N LYS A 88 26.35 4.84 27.91
CA LYS A 88 27.54 5.49 28.45
C LYS A 88 27.23 6.83 29.12
N SER A 89 26.43 7.68 28.48
CA SER A 89 26.10 8.99 29.03
C SER A 89 25.13 8.88 30.21
N ALA A 90 24.23 7.88 30.22
CA ALA A 90 23.42 7.57 31.39
C ALA A 90 24.26 7.10 32.59
N ASP A 91 25.25 6.24 32.37
CA ASP A 91 26.17 5.76 33.40
C ASP A 91 27.04 6.91 33.96
N GLU A 92 27.54 7.79 33.09
CA GLU A 92 28.27 8.99 33.51
C GLU A 92 27.39 9.92 34.37
N ALA A 93 26.16 10.20 33.92
CA ALA A 93 25.22 11.03 34.65
C ALA A 93 24.88 10.43 36.02
N LYS A 94 24.70 9.10 36.08
CA LYS A 94 24.47 8.38 37.33
C LYS A 94 25.67 8.46 38.27
N SER A 95 26.86 8.15 37.78
CA SER A 95 28.08 8.20 38.59
C SER A 95 28.34 9.59 39.17
N LEU A 96 28.14 10.65 38.40
CA LEU A 96 28.28 12.03 38.89
C LEU A 96 27.18 12.38 39.90
N SER A 97 25.97 11.86 39.71
CA SER A 97 24.85 12.07 40.64
C SER A 97 25.10 11.39 41.99
N ASP A 98 25.65 10.18 41.96
CA ASP A 98 26.04 9.44 43.16
C ASP A 98 27.17 10.20 43.90
N GLU A 99 28.17 10.72 43.18
CA GLU A 99 29.21 11.56 43.80
C GLU A 99 28.62 12.85 44.41
N LEU A 100 27.65 13.48 43.74
CA LEU A 100 27.00 14.69 44.26
C LEU A 100 26.19 14.39 45.53
N ALA A 101 25.58 13.22 45.63
CA ALA A 101 24.86 12.80 46.83
C ALA A 101 25.79 12.71 48.06
N GLU A 102 27.05 12.32 47.86
CA GLU A 102 28.08 12.34 48.91
C GLU A 102 28.60 13.76 49.21
N LYS A 103 28.56 14.67 48.23
CA LYS A 103 29.07 16.05 48.33
C LYS A 103 28.00 17.09 47.95
N PRO A 104 26.88 17.19 48.68
CA PRO A 104 25.67 17.92 48.24
C PRO A 104 25.84 19.44 48.14
N ARG A 105 26.95 20.01 48.66
CA ARG A 105 27.25 21.45 48.59
C ARG A 105 28.26 21.80 47.50
N ASP A 106 28.72 20.83 46.71
CA ASP A 106 29.63 21.07 45.60
C ASP A 106 28.86 21.57 44.37
N SER A 107 28.79 22.90 44.22
CA SER A 107 28.07 23.56 43.11
C SER A 107 28.70 23.27 41.74
N LYS A 108 30.01 22.99 41.67
CA LYS A 108 30.69 22.66 40.41
C LYS A 108 30.31 21.25 39.98
N LEU A 109 30.24 20.31 40.92
CA LEU A 109 29.77 18.96 40.67
C LEU A 109 28.29 18.95 40.26
N ALA A 110 27.44 19.75 40.92
CA ALA A 110 26.04 19.91 40.53
C ALA A 110 25.89 20.37 39.06
N SER A 111 26.69 21.35 38.62
CA SER A 111 26.68 21.80 37.23
C SER A 111 27.14 20.71 36.25
N LYS A 112 28.10 19.86 36.63
CA LYS A 112 28.52 18.71 35.81
C LYS A 112 27.42 17.66 35.69
N VAL A 113 26.74 17.33 36.79
CA VAL A 113 25.58 16.42 36.79
C VAL A 113 24.50 16.92 35.85
N GLU A 114 24.18 18.22 35.89
CA GLU A 114 23.19 18.81 34.98
C GLU A 114 23.60 18.64 33.51
N GLN A 115 24.86 18.92 33.18
CA GLN A 115 25.37 18.76 31.81
C GLN A 115 25.35 17.30 31.36
N ALA A 116 25.80 16.37 32.20
CA ALA A 116 25.78 14.94 31.91
C ALA A 116 24.35 14.42 31.72
N SER A 117 23.41 14.83 32.58
CA SER A 117 22.00 14.46 32.48
C SER A 117 21.35 14.98 31.19
N ARG A 118 21.70 16.21 30.76
CA ARG A 118 21.24 16.77 29.49
C ARG A 118 21.78 15.98 28.29
N ARG A 119 23.04 15.55 28.33
CA ARG A 119 23.63 14.68 27.30
C ARG A 119 22.94 13.31 27.28
N ALA A 120 22.81 12.65 28.42
CA ALA A 120 22.09 11.38 28.54
C ALA A 120 20.68 11.44 27.96
N THR A 121 19.94 12.53 28.24
CA THR A 121 18.60 12.74 27.67
C THR A 121 18.64 12.90 26.15
N LYS A 122 19.63 13.60 25.61
CA LYS A 122 19.78 13.81 24.17
C LYS A 122 20.14 12.50 23.46
N ASP A 123 21.07 11.74 24.01
CA ASP A 123 21.55 10.50 23.42
C ASP A 123 20.45 9.43 23.47
N ALA A 124 19.70 9.34 24.58
CA ALA A 124 18.52 8.47 24.69
C ALA A 124 17.45 8.80 23.62
N LYS A 125 17.17 10.08 23.37
CA LYS A 125 16.25 10.49 22.29
C LYS A 125 16.78 10.15 20.89
N GLN A 126 18.10 10.19 20.70
CA GLN A 126 18.70 9.81 19.43
C GLN A 126 18.59 8.29 19.21
N ALA A 127 18.87 7.51 20.25
CA ALA A 127 18.66 6.07 20.26
C ALA A 127 17.20 5.71 19.97
N GLU A 128 16.24 6.36 20.61
CA GLU A 128 14.80 6.18 20.35
C GLU A 128 14.46 6.42 18.88
N LYS A 129 14.95 7.51 18.29
CA LYS A 129 14.73 7.82 16.87
C LYS A 129 15.27 6.75 15.93
N PHE A 130 16.47 6.23 16.19
CA PHE A 130 17.04 5.17 15.36
C PHE A 130 16.28 3.86 15.53
N ASN A 131 15.89 3.49 16.76
CA ASN A 131 15.07 2.31 17.01
C ASN A 131 13.70 2.42 16.29
N SER A 132 13.06 3.60 16.34
CA SER A 132 11.81 3.84 15.60
C SER A 132 11.99 3.66 14.10
N LYS A 133 13.03 4.27 13.52
CA LYS A 133 13.33 4.12 12.09
C LYS A 133 13.58 2.67 11.69
N LEU A 134 14.29 1.91 12.53
CA LEU A 134 14.52 0.48 12.30
C LEU A 134 13.20 -0.31 12.36
N GLY A 135 12.32 0.04 13.29
CA GLY A 135 10.95 -0.49 13.37
C GLY A 135 10.18 -0.24 12.07
N ASP A 136 10.07 1.02 11.65
CA ASP A 136 9.35 1.42 10.43
C ASP A 136 9.91 0.71 9.18
N THR A 137 11.24 0.60 9.07
CA THR A 137 11.90 -0.09 7.96
C THR A 137 11.57 -1.59 7.94
N ASN A 138 11.55 -2.23 9.11
CA ASN A 138 11.19 -3.65 9.21
C ASN A 138 9.71 -3.89 8.88
N ASP A 139 8.82 -2.96 9.23
CA ASP A 139 7.41 -3.03 8.86
C ASP A 139 7.24 -2.93 7.33
N ASN A 140 7.98 -2.02 6.67
CA ASN A 140 8.00 -1.93 5.20
C ASN A 140 8.53 -3.22 4.55
N VAL A 141 9.59 -3.84 5.10
CA VAL A 141 10.10 -5.13 4.63
C VAL A 141 9.00 -6.18 4.65
N LYS A 142 8.23 -6.24 5.74
CA LYS A 142 7.11 -7.18 5.87
C LYS A 142 6.00 -6.89 4.87
N GLU A 143 5.62 -5.63 4.72
CA GLU A 143 4.61 -5.21 3.74
C GLU A 143 5.00 -5.63 2.32
N TYR A 144 6.26 -5.38 1.90
CA TYR A 144 6.73 -5.81 0.59
C TYR A 144 6.76 -7.33 0.43
N GLN A 145 7.11 -8.09 1.47
CA GLN A 145 7.04 -9.56 1.43
C GLN A 145 5.60 -10.06 1.23
N ASP A 146 4.64 -9.45 1.90
CA ASP A 146 3.22 -9.77 1.76
C ASP A 146 2.69 -9.40 0.35
N GLU A 147 3.06 -8.23 -0.17
CA GLU A 147 2.71 -7.82 -1.54
C GLU A 147 3.32 -8.74 -2.61
N ILE A 148 4.60 -9.12 -2.46
CA ILE A 148 5.27 -10.08 -3.33
C ILE A 148 4.52 -11.43 -3.33
N SER A 149 4.13 -11.91 -2.15
CA SER A 149 3.36 -13.16 -2.01
C SER A 149 2.02 -13.08 -2.74
N ASN A 150 1.31 -11.96 -2.60
CA ASN A 150 0.06 -11.71 -3.29
C ASN A 150 0.23 -11.65 -4.82
N VAL A 151 1.28 -10.99 -5.32
CA VAL A 151 1.58 -10.92 -6.76
C VAL A 151 1.95 -12.29 -7.32
N LYS A 152 2.76 -13.09 -6.60
CA LYS A 152 3.08 -14.47 -6.99
C LYS A 152 1.82 -15.34 -7.10
N SER A 153 0.92 -15.24 -6.12
CA SER A 153 -0.36 -15.97 -6.15
C SER A 153 -1.22 -15.57 -7.36
N LYS A 154 -1.26 -14.29 -7.72
CA LYS A 154 -1.97 -13.81 -8.94
C LYS A 154 -1.33 -14.34 -10.21
N LEU A 155 0.01 -14.36 -10.28
CA LEU A 155 0.76 -14.91 -11.42
C LEU A 155 0.46 -16.40 -11.61
N GLU A 156 0.46 -17.20 -10.55
CA GLU A 156 0.13 -18.63 -10.59
C GLU A 156 -1.31 -18.87 -11.10
N ALA A 157 -2.26 -18.09 -10.60
CA ALA A 157 -3.66 -18.17 -11.05
C ALA A 157 -3.81 -17.78 -12.53
N LEU A 158 -3.07 -16.76 -12.99
CA LEU A 158 -3.10 -16.32 -14.39
C LEU A 158 -2.43 -17.33 -15.32
N GLN A 159 -1.33 -17.94 -14.88
CA GLN A 159 -0.62 -18.96 -15.64
C GLN A 159 -1.50 -20.20 -15.85
N THR A 160 -2.22 -20.63 -14.81
CA THR A 160 -3.23 -21.70 -14.92
C THR A 160 -4.31 -21.37 -15.96
N LYS A 161 -4.78 -20.10 -16.01
CA LYS A 161 -5.79 -19.66 -17.00
C LYS A 161 -5.25 -19.65 -18.43
N ILE A 162 -3.96 -19.31 -18.61
CA ILE A 162 -3.31 -19.31 -19.93
C ILE A 162 -3.17 -20.74 -20.45
N GLU A 163 -2.79 -21.70 -19.60
CA GLU A 163 -2.66 -23.12 -19.97
C GLU A 163 -4.00 -23.78 -20.32
N PHE A 164 -5.12 -23.25 -19.80
CA PHE A 164 -6.46 -23.84 -20.00
C PHE A 164 -7.28 -23.20 -21.13
N VAL A 165 -6.74 -22.24 -21.90
CA VAL A 165 -7.43 -21.72 -23.09
C VAL A 165 -7.45 -22.84 -24.15
N PRO A 166 -8.61 -23.44 -24.48
CA PRO A 166 -8.67 -24.52 -25.44
C PRO A 166 -8.18 -23.99 -26.79
N SER A 167 -7.12 -24.57 -27.33
CA SER A 167 -6.78 -24.39 -28.74
C SER A 167 -7.97 -24.93 -29.55
N GLU A 168 -8.70 -24.07 -30.24
CA GLU A 168 -9.66 -24.53 -31.24
C GLU A 168 -8.90 -25.42 -32.22
N LYS A 169 -9.37 -26.66 -32.36
CA LYS A 169 -8.81 -27.67 -33.26
C LYS A 169 -8.89 -27.13 -34.69
N GLU A 170 -7.76 -27.15 -35.40
CA GLU A 170 -7.67 -27.00 -36.86
C GLU A 170 -8.58 -27.99 -37.60
#